data_AF-A0A1V5G0Y7-F1
#
_entry.id   AF-A0A1V5G0Y7-F1
#
_cell.length_a   1.000
_cell.length_b   1.000
_cell.length_c   1.000
_cell.angle_alpha   90.00
_cell.angle_beta   90.00
_cell.angle_gamma   90.00
#
_symmetry.space_group_name_H-M   'P 1'
#
loop_
_entity.id
_entity.type
_entity.pdbx_description
1 polymer ?
#
loop_
_entity_poly.entity_id
_entity_poly.type
_entity_poly.pdbx_seq_one_letter_code
_entity_poly.pdbx_strand_id
1 'polypeptide(L)'
;MPRQYARRALFAILLSSAAISACHAKENVMLVLDASGSMWGQIEGRSKIEIARDAVAELVAHWQPEDALGLMAYGHRRKGDCTDIETLVDVGRLDVTQYLATVNALNPKGMTPLSQAVVDAAAALRSSEQKATVILVSDGEETCDLDPCAIGQALEREGIDFTAHVIGFDVTQAQHQAQLRCLAENTGGRYFNARDAHELEIALGGALQASIAPALPPATASVAAQGSARITSPLSVRWTGPADKGDFITVVKPDAADGAYLTYAYVENKGDGGQGIVEFAMPAAAGSYELRYVSPGREPSVLARTTLTIDDSEAQIEAPASAKVGSKIRVVAQGPVGGSHWIGFAAAGAGVGAYVNGHYARPTGPRSELELTVPATPGNYELRYVLNESERVIASRPIRVEADSSYVRGPSSVMAGDTVTVEAAGPVSDSHWIGFAPAGSDKAAYVNGSYARPTGSTSTLRIRAPLAEGDYELRYVLLEGEDVAASQPIRVTAAQATVSAPTSVAAGKSFRVTFSGPRNSSHWIGVIPAGGDGSEYRSWSYLPEAGDAVDLDAPEETGAWDIAYVVDGQVLTRTSLQVQ
;
A
#
# COMPACT_ATOMS: atom_id res chain seq x y z
N MET A 1 -74.77 64.87 12.18
CA MET A 1 -74.73 64.78 13.66
C MET A 1 -75.47 63.51 14.07
N PRO A 2 -75.07 62.73 15.11
CA PRO A 2 -73.94 62.85 16.06
C PRO A 2 -72.90 61.70 15.94
N ARG A 3 -71.59 61.92 16.10
CA ARG A 3 -70.75 61.80 17.32
C ARG A 3 -70.96 60.52 18.16
N GLN A 4 -70.02 59.56 18.06
CA GLN A 4 -69.64 58.68 19.18
C GLN A 4 -68.14 58.39 19.17
N TYR A 5 -67.59 58.34 20.38
CA TYR A 5 -66.18 58.46 20.76
C TYR A 5 -65.46 57.10 20.70
N ALA A 6 -64.32 57.01 20.01
CA ALA A 6 -63.42 55.87 20.14
C ALA A 6 -62.42 56.12 21.29
N ARG A 7 -62.62 55.39 22.39
CA ARG A 7 -61.73 55.33 23.56
C ARG A 7 -60.40 54.70 23.16
N ARG A 8 -59.30 55.42 23.40
CA ARG A 8 -57.93 54.87 23.40
C ARG A 8 -57.75 54.00 24.66
N ALA A 9 -57.57 52.70 24.48
CA ALA A 9 -57.13 51.80 25.55
C ALA A 9 -55.59 51.74 25.51
N LEU A 10 -54.95 52.28 26.55
CA LEU A 10 -53.52 52.09 26.84
C LEU A 10 -53.38 50.67 27.42
N PHE A 11 -52.73 49.76 26.68
CA PHE A 11 -52.34 48.45 27.21
C PHE A 11 -50.96 48.60 27.86
N ALA A 12 -50.94 48.63 29.20
CA ALA A 12 -49.71 48.55 29.97
C ALA A 12 -49.23 47.10 29.98
N ILE A 13 -48.08 46.83 29.34
CA ILE A 13 -47.42 45.53 29.35
C ILE A 13 -46.66 45.42 30.67
N LEU A 14 -47.20 44.64 31.61
CA LEU A 14 -46.52 44.18 32.82
C LEU A 14 -45.52 43.08 32.43
N LEU A 15 -44.22 43.43 32.34
CA LEU A 15 -43.15 42.43 32.33
C LEU A 15 -43.11 41.75 33.70
N SER A 16 -43.69 40.55 33.79
CA SER A 16 -43.42 39.64 34.90
C SER A 16 -42.10 38.93 34.60
N SER A 17 -41.02 39.36 35.25
CA SER A 17 -39.74 38.65 35.27
C SER A 17 -39.91 37.35 36.05
N ALA A 18 -40.33 36.28 35.37
CA ALA A 18 -40.14 34.93 35.87
C ALA A 18 -38.65 34.62 35.77
N ALA A 19 -37.92 34.72 36.88
CA ALA A 19 -36.61 34.12 37.01
C ALA A 19 -36.80 32.60 36.88
N ILE A 20 -36.48 32.05 35.71
CA ILE A 20 -36.35 30.62 35.50
C ILE A 20 -35.11 30.21 36.30
N SER A 21 -35.31 29.78 37.56
CA SER A 21 -34.30 28.95 38.21
C SER A 21 -34.31 27.63 37.46
N ALA A 22 -33.29 27.42 36.62
CA ALA A 22 -32.98 26.10 36.11
C ALA A 22 -32.71 25.20 37.32
N CYS A 23 -33.66 24.33 37.63
CA CYS A 23 -33.46 23.20 38.53
C CYS A 23 -32.40 22.31 37.86
N HIS A 24 -31.15 22.41 38.28
CA HIS A 24 -30.11 21.45 37.91
C HIS A 24 -30.55 20.09 38.47
N ALA A 25 -30.73 19.09 37.60
CA ALA A 25 -30.97 17.73 38.06
C ALA A 25 -29.68 17.22 38.72
N LYS A 26 -29.81 16.46 39.81
CA LYS A 26 -28.67 15.79 40.45
C LYS A 26 -28.25 14.63 39.55
N GLU A 27 -27.01 14.68 39.09
CA GLU A 27 -26.42 13.69 38.18
C GLU A 27 -25.52 12.71 38.95
N ASN A 28 -25.55 11.44 38.53
CA ASN A 28 -24.65 10.41 39.04
C ASN A 28 -23.55 10.16 38.02
N VAL A 29 -22.33 10.54 38.36
CA VAL A 29 -21.17 10.42 37.48
C VAL A 29 -20.25 9.31 37.98
N MET A 30 -19.87 8.38 37.10
CA MET A 30 -18.80 7.41 37.34
C MET A 30 -17.60 7.76 36.47
N LEU A 31 -16.47 8.10 37.09
CA LEU A 31 -15.19 8.19 36.39
C LEU A 31 -14.60 6.79 36.25
N VAL A 32 -14.38 6.35 35.01
CA VAL A 32 -13.70 5.09 34.70
C VAL A 32 -12.28 5.42 34.22
N LEU A 33 -11.28 5.04 35.02
CA LEU A 33 -9.89 5.37 34.78
C LEU A 33 -9.09 4.14 34.33
N ASP A 34 -8.43 4.27 33.18
CA ASP A 34 -7.44 3.31 32.71
C ASP A 34 -6.21 3.32 33.62
N ALA A 35 -5.90 2.14 34.15
CA ALA A 35 -4.67 1.85 34.86
C ALA A 35 -4.07 0.55 34.32
N SER A 36 -4.21 0.29 33.03
CA SER A 36 -3.56 -0.81 32.33
C SER A 36 -2.06 -0.54 32.14
N GLY A 37 -1.30 -1.57 31.78
CA GLY A 37 0.16 -1.48 31.69
C GLY A 37 0.68 -0.37 30.75
N SER A 38 -0.08 0.05 29.74
CA SER A 38 0.27 1.13 28.81
C SER A 38 0.35 2.50 29.48
N MET A 39 -0.33 2.70 30.61
CA MET A 39 -0.31 3.95 31.39
C MET A 39 1.06 4.24 32.05
N TRP A 40 2.02 3.31 31.96
CA TRP A 40 3.44 3.57 32.26
C TRP A 40 4.19 4.27 31.12
N GLY A 41 3.59 4.37 29.94
CA GLY A 41 4.10 5.17 28.82
C GLY A 41 4.34 6.61 29.26
N GLN A 42 5.27 7.28 28.58
CA GLN A 42 5.68 8.63 28.94
C GLN A 42 5.25 9.65 27.89
N ILE A 43 4.77 10.80 28.37
CA ILE A 43 4.52 12.01 27.59
C ILE A 43 5.36 13.11 28.24
N GLU A 44 6.25 13.73 27.46
CA GLU A 44 7.11 14.83 27.93
C GLU A 44 7.91 14.50 29.22
N GLY A 45 8.33 13.23 29.36
CA GLY A 45 9.13 12.76 30.49
C GLY A 45 8.36 12.43 31.76
N ARG A 46 7.02 12.55 31.75
CA ARG A 46 6.12 12.13 32.84
C ARG A 46 5.32 10.90 32.42
N SER A 47 4.99 10.02 33.36
CA SER A 47 4.14 8.86 33.02
C SER A 47 2.69 9.29 32.79
N LYS A 48 1.99 8.59 31.89
CA LYS A 48 0.57 8.83 31.61
C LYS A 48 -0.30 8.73 32.87
N ILE A 49 -0.02 7.78 33.76
CA ILE A 49 -0.75 7.65 35.03
C ILE A 49 -0.54 8.85 35.96
N GLU A 50 0.66 9.45 36.01
CA GLU A 50 0.89 10.67 36.80
C GLU A 50 0.10 11.85 36.23
N ILE A 51 0.07 11.99 34.91
CA ILE A 51 -0.72 13.02 34.24
C ILE A 51 -2.21 12.83 34.49
N ALA A 52 -2.71 11.59 34.41
CA ALA A 52 -4.11 11.29 34.67
C ALA A 52 -4.51 11.57 36.13
N ARG A 53 -3.64 11.26 37.11
CA ARG A 53 -3.86 11.59 38.52
C ARG A 53 -3.97 13.09 38.75
N ASP A 54 -3.09 13.88 38.14
CA ASP A 54 -3.12 15.35 38.23
C ASP A 54 -4.43 15.91 37.63
N ALA A 55 -4.82 15.43 36.45
CA ALA A 55 -6.02 15.89 35.77
C ALA A 55 -7.30 15.54 36.57
N VAL A 56 -7.30 14.39 37.25
CA VAL A 56 -8.38 14.02 38.19
C VAL A 56 -8.36 14.90 39.44
N ALA A 57 -7.17 15.28 39.95
CA ALA A 57 -7.04 16.21 41.07
C ALA A 57 -7.64 17.59 40.75
N GLU A 58 -7.39 18.09 39.55
CA GLU A 58 -7.96 19.35 39.07
C GLU A 58 -9.48 19.26 38.87
N LEU A 59 -9.96 18.13 38.34
CA LEU A 59 -11.39 17.86 38.17
C LEU A 59 -12.14 17.92 39.51
N VAL A 60 -11.66 17.20 40.53
CA VAL A 60 -12.34 17.14 41.82
C VAL A 60 -12.24 18.43 42.62
N ALA A 61 -11.23 19.26 42.36
CA ALA A 61 -11.11 20.58 42.98
C ALA A 61 -12.25 21.53 42.59
N HIS A 62 -12.82 21.33 41.39
CA HIS A 62 -13.93 22.12 40.85
C HIS A 62 -15.28 21.40 40.91
N TRP A 63 -15.34 20.24 41.57
CA TRP A 63 -16.56 19.44 41.67
C TRP A 63 -17.61 20.11 42.55
N GLN A 64 -18.86 20.13 42.10
CA GLN A 64 -19.94 20.70 42.91
C GLN A 64 -20.35 19.71 44.02
N PRO A 65 -20.55 20.16 45.28
CA PRO A 65 -20.89 19.27 46.39
C PRO A 65 -22.21 18.51 46.26
N GLU A 66 -23.07 18.90 45.31
CA GLU A 66 -24.42 18.37 45.10
C GLU A 66 -24.47 17.22 44.09
N ASP A 67 -23.41 17.03 43.28
CA ASP A 67 -23.29 15.98 42.26
C ASP A 67 -22.58 14.75 42.84
N ALA A 68 -23.07 13.55 42.52
CA ALA A 68 -22.47 12.32 43.03
C ALA A 68 -21.36 11.84 42.09
N LEU A 69 -20.20 11.48 42.66
CA LEU A 69 -19.05 11.00 41.91
C LEU A 69 -18.59 9.65 42.46
N GLY A 70 -18.49 8.66 41.57
CA GLY A 70 -17.84 7.38 41.80
C GLY A 70 -16.54 7.25 41.02
N LEU A 71 -15.71 6.29 41.42
CA LEU A 71 -14.46 5.93 40.76
C LEU A 71 -14.45 4.42 40.48
N MET A 72 -14.23 4.08 39.21
CA MET A 72 -13.91 2.74 38.77
C MET A 72 -12.56 2.76 38.06
N ALA A 73 -11.77 1.70 38.23
CA ALA A 73 -10.53 1.54 37.48
C ALA A 73 -10.36 0.10 37.00
N TYR A 74 -9.61 -0.06 35.91
CA TYR A 74 -9.25 -1.37 35.40
C TYR A 74 -7.75 -1.53 35.18
N GLY A 75 -7.28 -2.77 35.18
CA GLY A 75 -5.89 -3.13 34.92
C GLY A 75 -4.91 -2.79 36.04
N HIS A 76 -5.35 -2.37 37.22
CA HIS A 76 -4.45 -1.84 38.25
C HIS A 76 -3.90 -2.88 39.25
N ARG A 77 -4.32 -4.17 39.20
CA ARG A 77 -3.96 -5.18 40.22
C ARG A 77 -3.31 -6.43 39.64
N ARG A 78 -3.82 -6.93 38.51
CA ARG A 78 -3.50 -8.25 37.97
C ARG A 78 -3.02 -8.15 36.51
N LYS A 79 -1.93 -8.87 36.20
CA LYS A 79 -1.35 -8.90 34.85
C LYS A 79 -2.08 -9.95 34.00
N GLY A 80 -2.49 -9.59 32.78
CA GLY A 80 -3.08 -10.54 31.83
C GLY A 80 -4.53 -10.94 32.15
N ASP A 81 -5.24 -10.15 32.96
CA ASP A 81 -6.57 -10.49 33.46
C ASP A 81 -7.62 -9.48 32.99
N CYS A 82 -8.48 -9.89 32.06
CA CYS A 82 -9.59 -9.08 31.54
C CYS A 82 -10.75 -8.89 32.51
N THR A 83 -10.72 -9.56 33.67
CA THR A 83 -11.70 -9.35 34.77
C THR A 83 -11.18 -8.38 35.82
N ASP A 84 -10.04 -7.73 35.59
CA ASP A 84 -9.45 -6.78 36.53
C ASP A 84 -10.11 -5.40 36.46
N ILE A 85 -11.37 -5.34 36.84
CA ILE A 85 -12.19 -4.13 36.98
C ILE A 85 -12.61 -4.02 38.45
N GLU A 86 -12.58 -2.81 39.01
CA GLU A 86 -12.97 -2.56 40.39
C GLU A 86 -13.61 -1.18 40.55
N THR A 87 -14.75 -1.15 41.22
CA THR A 87 -15.31 0.08 41.81
C THR A 87 -14.53 0.39 43.07
N LEU A 88 -13.74 1.46 43.02
CA LEU A 88 -12.88 1.91 44.12
C LEU A 88 -13.59 2.89 45.05
N VAL A 89 -14.49 3.69 44.49
CA VAL A 89 -15.36 4.61 45.22
C VAL A 89 -16.77 4.44 44.68
N ASP A 90 -17.69 4.03 45.55
CA ASP A 90 -19.11 3.98 45.21
C ASP A 90 -19.63 5.38 44.90
N VAL A 91 -20.60 5.46 43.98
CA VAL A 91 -21.19 6.75 43.58
C VAL A 91 -21.90 7.38 44.76
N GLY A 92 -21.46 8.58 45.14
CA GLY A 92 -22.03 9.28 46.27
C GLY A 92 -21.41 10.66 46.46
N ARG A 93 -21.66 11.24 47.63
CA ARG A 93 -21.10 12.55 47.98
C ARG A 93 -19.59 12.46 48.07
N LEU A 94 -18.91 13.35 47.37
CA LEU A 94 -17.45 13.35 47.24
C LEU A 94 -16.75 13.76 48.55
N ASP A 95 -15.92 12.86 49.09
CA ASP A 95 -14.81 13.21 49.98
C ASP A 95 -13.53 13.35 49.14
N VAL A 96 -13.17 14.60 48.83
CA VAL A 96 -12.03 14.91 47.96
C VAL A 96 -10.71 14.32 48.49
N THR A 97 -10.53 14.28 49.81
CA THR A 97 -9.27 13.79 50.40
C THR A 97 -9.14 12.28 50.23
N GLN A 98 -10.21 11.53 50.53
CA GLN A 98 -10.24 10.08 50.35
C GLN A 98 -10.18 9.70 48.86
N TYR A 99 -10.88 10.44 48.00
CA TYR A 99 -10.92 10.18 46.57
C TYR A 99 -9.53 10.30 45.94
N LEU A 100 -8.80 11.38 46.25
CA LEU A 100 -7.44 11.57 45.74
C LEU A 100 -6.43 10.59 46.32
N ALA A 101 -6.57 10.19 47.58
CA ALA A 101 -5.74 9.12 48.13
C ALA A 101 -5.92 7.81 47.35
N THR A 102 -7.16 7.51 46.95
CA THR A 102 -7.51 6.30 46.18
C THR A 102 -6.95 6.36 44.75
N VAL A 103 -7.14 7.48 44.05
CA VAL A 103 -6.60 7.71 42.69
C VAL A 103 -5.07 7.63 42.68
N ASN A 104 -4.41 8.22 43.67
CA ASN A 104 -2.95 8.19 43.77
C ASN A 104 -2.37 6.81 44.09
N ALA A 105 -3.16 5.90 44.67
CA ALA A 105 -2.74 4.54 44.97
C ALA A 105 -2.80 3.59 43.75
N LEU A 106 -3.46 4.00 42.65
CA LEU A 106 -3.61 3.19 41.44
C LEU A 106 -2.27 2.86 40.80
N ASN A 107 -1.95 1.58 40.61
CA ASN A 107 -0.66 1.18 40.05
C ASN A 107 -0.82 0.43 38.72
N PRO A 108 -0.37 0.97 37.58
CA PRO A 108 -0.69 0.32 36.31
C PRO A 108 -0.02 -1.03 36.11
N LYS A 109 -0.75 -2.05 35.62
CA LYS A 109 -0.21 -3.43 35.58
C LYS A 109 -0.79 -4.40 34.54
N GLY A 110 -2.07 -4.25 34.22
CA GLY A 110 -2.93 -5.26 33.62
C GLY A 110 -3.30 -4.99 32.17
N MET A 111 -4.34 -5.67 31.72
CA MET A 111 -4.96 -5.47 30.39
C MET A 111 -5.97 -4.33 30.41
N THR A 112 -6.57 -4.04 29.27
CA THR A 112 -7.45 -2.90 29.01
C THR A 112 -8.87 -3.40 28.70
N PRO A 113 -9.64 -3.92 29.69
CA PRO A 113 -11.01 -4.39 29.50
C PRO A 113 -12.02 -3.22 29.44
N LEU A 114 -11.81 -2.28 28.51
CA LEU A 114 -12.50 -0.98 28.53
C LEU A 114 -14.01 -1.11 28.35
N SER A 115 -14.47 -1.95 27.42
CA SER A 115 -15.89 -2.07 27.12
C SER A 115 -16.64 -2.75 28.25
N GLN A 116 -16.04 -3.75 28.90
CA GLN A 116 -16.62 -4.38 30.08
C GLN A 116 -16.66 -3.39 31.26
N ALA A 117 -15.63 -2.56 31.43
CA ALA A 117 -15.65 -1.52 32.46
C ALA A 117 -16.78 -0.50 32.25
N VAL A 118 -17.10 -0.13 31.01
CA VAL A 118 -18.27 0.72 30.72
C VAL A 118 -19.58 0.02 31.06
N VAL A 119 -19.72 -1.27 30.76
CA VAL A 119 -20.90 -2.07 31.13
C VAL A 119 -21.06 -2.14 32.66
N ASP A 120 -19.97 -2.40 33.39
CA ASP A 120 -19.97 -2.48 34.85
C ASP A 120 -20.28 -1.12 35.48
N ALA A 121 -19.72 -0.03 34.93
CA ALA A 121 -20.01 1.33 35.36
C ALA A 121 -21.48 1.69 35.12
N ALA A 122 -22.03 1.35 33.95
CA ALA A 122 -23.45 1.50 33.66
C ALA A 122 -24.31 0.73 34.68
N ALA A 123 -23.93 -0.51 35.00
CA ALA A 123 -24.63 -1.34 35.97
C ALA A 123 -24.58 -0.75 37.39
N ALA A 124 -23.44 -0.21 37.82
CA ALA A 124 -23.28 0.44 39.13
C ALA A 124 -24.17 1.69 39.27
N LEU A 125 -24.47 2.38 38.16
CA LEU A 125 -25.33 3.56 38.14
C LEU A 125 -26.83 3.23 38.08
N ARG A 126 -27.22 1.96 37.82
CA ARG A 126 -28.64 1.55 37.67
C ARG A 126 -29.50 1.72 38.91
N SER A 127 -28.90 1.87 40.10
CA SER A 127 -29.67 1.94 41.36
C SER A 127 -30.38 3.29 41.57
N SER A 128 -30.20 4.28 40.69
CA SER A 128 -30.84 5.58 40.78
C SER A 128 -31.84 5.84 39.66
N GLU A 129 -32.92 6.58 39.95
CA GLU A 129 -33.83 7.15 38.93
C GLU A 129 -33.23 8.37 38.20
N GLN A 130 -31.95 8.67 38.43
CA GLN A 130 -31.22 9.81 37.86
C GLN A 130 -30.43 9.39 36.62
N LYS A 131 -30.16 10.36 35.76
CA LYS A 131 -29.32 10.18 34.58
C LYS A 131 -27.92 9.71 35.00
N ALA A 132 -27.45 8.68 34.30
CA ALA A 132 -26.23 7.94 34.58
C ALA A 132 -25.13 8.36 33.60
N THR A 133 -24.14 9.11 34.07
CA THR A 133 -23.02 9.55 33.23
C THR A 133 -21.76 8.76 33.54
N VAL A 134 -21.12 8.20 32.51
CA VAL A 134 -19.77 7.65 32.59
C VAL A 134 -18.80 8.58 31.88
N ILE A 135 -17.67 8.87 32.53
CA ILE A 135 -16.52 9.52 31.89
C ILE A 135 -15.40 8.49 31.85
N LEU A 136 -15.10 7.96 30.67
CA LEU A 136 -14.02 7.01 30.43
C LEU A 136 -12.75 7.76 30.02
N VAL A 137 -11.65 7.52 30.71
CA VAL A 137 -10.29 7.93 30.28
C VAL A 137 -9.53 6.66 29.92
N SER A 138 -9.11 6.51 28.67
CA SER A 138 -8.34 5.35 28.21
C SER A 138 -7.21 5.74 27.26
N ASP A 139 -6.07 5.07 27.40
CA ASP A 139 -4.87 5.37 26.61
C ASP A 139 -4.58 4.39 25.47
N GLY A 140 -5.47 3.42 25.25
CA GLY A 140 -5.15 2.28 24.41
C GLY A 140 -6.33 1.56 23.78
N GLU A 141 -5.96 0.53 23.04
CA GLU A 141 -6.85 -0.43 22.40
C GLU A 141 -7.50 -1.36 23.42
N GLU A 142 -8.74 -1.78 23.15
CA GLU A 142 -9.35 -2.90 23.87
C GLU A 142 -8.50 -4.15 23.65
N THR A 143 -7.94 -4.71 24.73
CA THR A 143 -7.10 -5.92 24.67
C THR A 143 -7.82 -7.18 25.12
N CYS A 144 -9.14 -7.09 25.31
CA CYS A 144 -9.99 -8.14 25.89
C CYS A 144 -11.14 -8.59 24.97
N ASP A 145 -10.94 -8.47 23.65
CA ASP A 145 -11.77 -9.03 22.57
C ASP A 145 -13.24 -8.57 22.51
N LEU A 146 -13.57 -7.45 23.16
CA LEU A 146 -14.87 -6.79 22.99
C LEU A 146 -14.80 -5.70 21.91
N ASP A 147 -15.95 -5.39 21.30
CA ASP A 147 -16.06 -4.26 20.37
C ASP A 147 -16.71 -3.07 21.09
N PRO A 148 -15.96 -1.97 21.35
CA PRO A 148 -16.49 -0.78 21.99
C PRO A 148 -17.72 -0.21 21.28
N CYS A 149 -17.74 -0.27 19.95
CA CYS A 149 -18.83 0.25 19.12
C CYS A 149 -20.10 -0.59 19.32
N ALA A 150 -19.97 -1.92 19.30
CA ALA A 150 -21.09 -2.84 19.53
C ALA A 150 -21.66 -2.73 20.95
N ILE A 151 -20.80 -2.50 21.95
CA ILE A 151 -21.20 -2.31 23.35
C ILE A 151 -21.98 -1.00 23.53
N GLY A 152 -21.53 0.10 22.92
CA GLY A 152 -22.29 1.35 22.92
C GLY A 152 -23.70 1.17 22.38
N GLN A 153 -23.86 0.46 21.25
CA GLN A 153 -25.19 0.16 20.70
C GLN A 153 -26.03 -0.77 21.60
N ALA A 154 -25.39 -1.66 22.35
CA ALA A 154 -26.08 -2.56 23.28
C ALA A 154 -26.63 -1.79 24.47
N LEU A 155 -25.82 -0.93 25.08
CA LEU A 155 -26.21 -0.10 26.22
C LEU A 155 -27.36 0.85 25.87
N GLU A 156 -27.33 1.45 24.67
CA GLU A 156 -28.44 2.30 24.19
C GLU A 156 -29.76 1.53 24.05
N ARG A 157 -29.71 0.29 23.54
CA ARG A 157 -30.91 -0.57 23.39
C ARG A 157 -31.53 -0.98 24.71
N GLU A 158 -30.78 -0.94 25.81
CA GLU A 158 -31.28 -1.27 27.13
C GLU A 158 -32.17 -0.16 27.72
N GLY A 159 -32.24 1.02 27.08
CA GLY A 159 -33.20 2.09 27.40
C GLY A 159 -32.98 2.74 28.76
N ILE A 160 -31.74 2.68 29.28
CA ILE A 160 -31.29 3.34 30.49
C ILE A 160 -30.84 4.75 30.07
N ASP A 161 -31.24 5.79 30.80
CA ASP A 161 -30.78 7.19 30.57
C ASP A 161 -29.30 7.29 30.93
N PHE A 162 -28.47 6.76 30.04
CA PHE A 162 -27.05 6.48 30.21
C PHE A 162 -26.24 7.18 29.13
N THR A 163 -25.18 7.87 29.53
CA THR A 163 -24.29 8.56 28.60
C THR A 163 -22.83 8.27 28.92
N ALA A 164 -22.05 7.80 27.94
CA ALA A 164 -20.61 7.63 28.11
C ALA A 164 -19.82 8.69 27.33
N HIS A 165 -19.21 9.64 28.03
CA HIS A 165 -18.16 10.47 27.47
C HIS A 165 -16.84 9.70 27.47
N VAL A 166 -16.10 9.74 26.36
CA VAL A 166 -14.86 8.98 26.20
C VAL A 166 -13.71 9.91 25.88
N ILE A 167 -12.62 9.78 26.61
CA ILE A 167 -11.40 10.55 26.45
C ILE A 167 -10.29 9.57 26.04
N GLY A 168 -9.87 9.66 24.78
CA GLY A 168 -8.70 8.95 24.27
C GLY A 168 -7.44 9.73 24.63
N PHE A 169 -6.64 9.18 25.56
CA PHE A 169 -5.43 9.81 26.08
C PHE A 169 -4.17 9.25 25.40
N ASP A 170 -3.50 10.06 24.59
CA ASP A 170 -2.35 9.66 23.77
C ASP A 170 -2.65 8.46 22.85
N VAL A 171 -3.89 8.42 22.34
CA VAL A 171 -4.29 7.46 21.31
C VAL A 171 -3.91 8.03 19.95
N THR A 172 -2.90 7.45 19.31
CA THR A 172 -2.36 7.95 18.03
C THR A 172 -2.90 7.24 16.79
N GLN A 173 -3.42 6.02 16.96
CA GLN A 173 -3.94 5.21 15.86
C GLN A 173 -5.37 5.60 15.50
N ALA A 174 -5.60 5.96 14.23
CA ALA A 174 -6.91 6.42 13.74
C ALA A 174 -8.03 5.39 13.94
N GLN A 175 -7.72 4.09 13.85
CA GLN A 175 -8.67 3.01 14.05
C GLN A 175 -9.15 2.94 15.52
N HIS A 176 -8.24 3.06 16.48
CA HIS A 176 -8.58 3.04 17.92
C HIS A 176 -9.37 4.29 18.32
N GLN A 177 -9.00 5.45 17.79
CA GLN A 177 -9.80 6.68 17.97
C GLN A 177 -11.22 6.52 17.42
N ALA A 178 -11.38 5.85 16.27
CA ALA A 178 -12.70 5.60 15.68
C ALA A 178 -13.56 4.67 16.54
N GLN A 179 -12.97 3.64 17.16
CA GLN A 179 -13.68 2.72 18.07
C GLN A 179 -14.15 3.42 19.35
N LEU A 180 -13.25 4.15 20.02
CA LEU A 180 -13.58 4.93 21.23
C LEU A 180 -14.61 6.03 20.94
N ARG A 181 -14.51 6.66 19.77
CA ARG A 181 -15.50 7.62 19.29
C ARG A 181 -16.86 6.98 19.07
N CYS A 182 -16.89 5.82 18.42
CA CYS A 182 -18.13 5.09 18.19
C CYS A 182 -18.83 4.74 19.50
N LEU A 183 -18.08 4.28 20.52
CA LEU A 183 -18.63 4.00 21.86
C LEU A 183 -19.30 5.24 22.47
N ALA A 184 -18.63 6.39 22.44
CA ALA A 184 -19.17 7.63 22.98
C ALA A 184 -20.44 8.06 22.22
N GLU A 185 -20.37 8.12 20.89
CA GLU A 185 -21.47 8.60 20.05
C GLU A 185 -22.71 7.70 20.11
N ASN A 186 -22.52 6.37 20.20
CA ASN A 186 -23.65 5.43 20.31
C ASN A 186 -24.36 5.47 21.66
N THR A 187 -23.79 6.12 22.68
CA THR A 187 -24.41 6.30 24.00
C THR A 187 -24.86 7.75 24.22
N GLY A 188 -24.96 8.56 23.15
CA GLY A 188 -25.28 9.99 23.24
C GLY A 188 -24.19 10.85 23.87
N GLY A 189 -23.01 10.28 24.12
CA GLY A 189 -21.86 10.92 24.72
C GLY A 189 -20.98 11.64 23.70
N ARG A 190 -19.80 12.05 24.17
CA ARG A 190 -18.83 12.83 23.37
C ARG A 190 -17.45 12.24 23.47
N TYR A 191 -16.77 12.18 22.35
CA TYR A 191 -15.37 11.80 22.29
C TYR A 191 -14.45 13.01 22.35
N PHE A 192 -13.45 12.94 23.22
CA PHE A 192 -12.38 13.90 23.34
C PHE A 192 -11.05 13.19 23.10
N ASN A 193 -10.14 13.86 22.40
CA ASN A 193 -8.78 13.37 22.23
C ASN A 193 -7.85 14.29 23.02
N ALA A 194 -6.97 13.70 23.84
CA ALA A 194 -5.99 14.42 24.63
C ALA A 194 -4.61 13.85 24.35
N ARG A 195 -3.65 14.69 23.95
CA ARG A 195 -2.28 14.25 23.60
C ARG A 195 -1.25 14.55 24.69
N ASP A 196 -1.59 15.43 25.62
CA ASP A 196 -0.74 15.86 26.71
C ASP A 196 -1.58 16.16 27.96
N ALA A 197 -0.91 16.59 29.03
CA ALA A 197 -1.54 16.90 30.30
C ALA A 197 -2.57 18.03 30.20
N HIS A 198 -2.27 19.08 29.44
CA HIS A 198 -3.16 20.23 29.29
C HIS A 198 -4.41 19.88 28.50
N GLU A 199 -4.27 19.12 27.41
CA GLU A 199 -5.41 18.64 26.64
C GLU A 199 -6.27 17.65 27.45
N LEU A 200 -5.66 16.84 28.34
CA LEU A 200 -6.41 15.92 29.20
C LEU A 200 -7.28 16.66 30.22
N GLU A 201 -6.75 17.71 30.85
CA GLU A 201 -7.51 18.59 31.75
C GLU A 201 -8.70 19.24 31.01
N ILE A 202 -8.46 19.79 29.81
CA ILE A 202 -9.51 20.37 28.97
C ILE A 202 -10.56 19.32 28.58
N ALA A 203 -10.13 18.11 28.22
CA ALA A 203 -11.01 17.03 27.83
C ALA A 203 -11.91 16.57 28.99
N LEU A 204 -11.36 16.42 30.19
CA LEU A 204 -12.11 16.06 31.39
C LEU A 204 -13.12 17.15 31.77
N GLY A 205 -12.70 18.42 31.75
CA GLY A 205 -13.61 19.55 31.98
C GLY A 205 -14.70 19.64 30.91
N GLY A 206 -14.36 19.37 29.64
CA GLY A 206 -15.29 19.36 28.52
C GLY A 206 -16.30 18.20 28.57
N ALA A 207 -15.88 17.02 29.05
CA ALA A 207 -16.74 15.86 29.28
C ALA A 207 -17.74 16.16 30.40
N LEU A 208 -17.29 16.75 31.51
CA LEU A 208 -18.17 17.18 32.59
C LEU A 208 -19.15 18.29 32.15
N GLN A 209 -18.68 19.26 31.38
CA GLN A 209 -19.58 20.29 30.83
C GLN A 209 -20.61 19.71 29.87
N ALA A 210 -20.24 18.67 29.12
CA ALA A 210 -21.16 17.99 28.22
C ALA A 210 -22.24 17.20 28.98
N SER A 211 -21.91 16.62 30.13
CA SER A 211 -22.89 15.88 30.94
C SER A 211 -23.92 16.79 31.60
N ILE A 212 -23.55 18.04 31.91
CA ILE A 212 -24.46 19.05 32.50
C ILE A 212 -25.11 19.98 31.47
N ALA A 213 -24.80 19.82 30.18
CA ALA A 213 -25.35 20.66 29.12
C ALA A 213 -26.84 20.33 28.88
N PRO A 214 -27.73 21.32 28.76
CA PRO A 214 -29.13 21.07 28.41
C PRO A 214 -29.23 20.33 27.07
N ALA A 215 -30.16 19.38 26.98
CA ALA A 215 -30.46 18.70 25.72
C ALA A 215 -30.73 19.72 24.60
N LEU A 216 -30.17 19.48 23.42
CA LEU A 216 -30.33 20.38 22.28
C LEU A 216 -31.82 20.49 21.91
N PRO A 217 -32.35 21.71 21.67
CA PRO A 217 -33.78 21.90 21.37
C PRO A 217 -34.14 21.22 20.06
N PRO A 218 -35.33 20.58 19.90
CA PRO A 218 -35.67 19.84 18.68
C PRO A 218 -35.38 20.60 17.38
N ALA A 219 -34.77 19.93 16.42
CA ALA A 219 -34.40 20.50 15.12
C ALA A 219 -34.86 19.60 13.97
N THR A 220 -34.92 20.18 12.77
CA THR A 220 -35.24 19.47 11.54
C THR A 220 -34.10 19.60 10.54
N ALA A 221 -33.95 18.61 9.67
CA ALA A 221 -32.97 18.60 8.61
C ALA A 221 -33.59 18.17 7.27
N SER A 222 -32.86 18.38 6.18
CA SER A 222 -33.14 17.80 4.88
C SER A 222 -31.84 17.40 4.19
N VAL A 223 -31.87 16.34 3.40
CA VAL A 223 -30.73 15.87 2.59
C VAL A 223 -31.20 15.47 1.20
N ALA A 224 -30.48 15.92 0.18
CA ALA A 224 -30.83 15.65 -1.21
C ALA A 224 -29.56 15.49 -2.07
N ALA A 225 -29.47 14.37 -2.79
CA ALA A 225 -28.44 14.15 -3.79
C ALA A 225 -28.55 15.17 -4.94
N GLN A 226 -27.42 15.69 -5.39
CA GLN A 226 -27.35 16.54 -6.58
C GLN A 226 -26.89 15.72 -7.78
N GLY A 227 -27.87 15.17 -8.51
CA GLY A 227 -27.63 14.33 -9.69
C GLY A 227 -27.73 12.83 -9.38
N SER A 228 -27.28 12.01 -10.33
CA SER A 228 -27.29 10.55 -10.23
C SER A 228 -26.05 10.05 -9.48
N ALA A 229 -26.25 9.16 -8.51
CA ALA A 229 -25.15 8.49 -7.83
C ALA A 229 -24.64 7.30 -8.66
N ARG A 230 -23.32 7.17 -8.75
CA ARG A 230 -22.65 6.00 -9.34
C ARG A 230 -21.64 5.45 -8.36
N ILE A 231 -21.41 4.14 -8.39
CA ILE A 231 -20.44 3.50 -7.51
C ILE A 231 -19.10 4.24 -7.52
N THR A 232 -18.48 4.38 -6.35
CA THR A 232 -17.14 4.99 -6.15
C THR A 232 -16.95 6.42 -6.69
N SER A 233 -17.99 7.04 -7.25
CA SER A 233 -17.92 8.40 -7.78
C SER A 233 -18.29 9.39 -6.67
N PRO A 234 -17.69 10.59 -6.64
CA PRO A 234 -18.13 11.63 -5.72
C PRO A 234 -19.57 12.03 -6.05
N LEU A 235 -20.37 12.22 -5.00
CA LEU A 235 -21.71 12.77 -5.10
C LEU A 235 -21.81 14.02 -4.22
N SER A 236 -22.21 15.13 -4.82
CA SER A 236 -22.58 16.34 -4.07
C SER A 236 -23.95 16.14 -3.44
N VAL A 237 -24.04 16.33 -2.13
CA VAL A 237 -25.28 16.23 -1.36
C VAL A 237 -25.57 17.60 -0.75
N ARG A 238 -26.72 18.17 -1.13
CA ARG A 238 -27.24 19.38 -0.51
C ARG A 238 -27.93 19.01 0.80
N TRP A 239 -27.74 19.83 1.81
CA TRP A 239 -28.38 19.64 3.10
C TRP A 239 -28.88 20.94 3.71
N THR A 240 -29.87 20.81 4.57
CA THR A 240 -30.28 21.82 5.56
C THR A 240 -30.33 21.15 6.93
N GLY A 241 -30.00 21.83 8.01
CA GLY A 241 -29.99 21.25 9.34
C GLY A 241 -29.34 22.14 10.39
N PRO A 242 -29.27 21.71 11.65
CA PRO A 242 -28.72 22.50 12.75
C PRO A 242 -27.21 22.75 12.60
N ALA A 243 -26.48 21.86 11.92
CA ALA A 243 -25.03 21.94 11.76
C ALA A 243 -24.30 22.05 13.11
N ASP A 244 -24.77 21.26 14.08
CA ASP A 244 -24.11 21.13 15.36
C ASP A 244 -22.74 20.48 15.17
N LYS A 245 -21.84 20.73 16.12
CA LYS A 245 -20.48 20.17 16.06
C LYS A 245 -20.55 18.64 16.08
N GLY A 246 -20.14 18.03 14.98
CA GLY A 246 -20.14 16.57 14.81
C GLY A 246 -21.25 16.05 13.91
N ASP A 247 -22.15 16.92 13.43
CA ASP A 247 -23.16 16.52 12.45
C ASP A 247 -22.49 16.02 11.16
N PHE A 248 -23.08 15.00 10.54
CA PHE A 248 -22.58 14.42 9.31
C PHE A 248 -23.70 13.90 8.43
N ILE A 249 -23.37 13.71 7.16
CA ILE A 249 -24.24 13.04 6.18
C ILE A 249 -23.63 11.70 5.84
N THR A 250 -24.43 10.64 5.86
CA THR A 250 -23.97 9.29 5.55
C THR A 250 -24.85 8.59 4.52
N VAL A 251 -24.27 7.60 3.83
CA VAL A 251 -24.97 6.62 3.01
C VAL A 251 -24.98 5.28 3.72
N VAL A 252 -26.15 4.64 3.76
CA VAL A 252 -26.38 3.33 4.40
C VAL A 252 -27.32 2.45 3.57
N LYS A 253 -27.44 1.16 3.94
CA LYS A 253 -28.52 0.31 3.40
C LYS A 253 -29.89 0.75 3.96
N PRO A 254 -31.00 0.58 3.23
CA PRO A 254 -32.33 1.07 3.63
C PRO A 254 -32.79 0.64 5.04
N ASP A 255 -32.40 -0.56 5.49
CA ASP A 255 -32.80 -1.11 6.79
C ASP A 255 -31.69 -1.06 7.85
N ALA A 256 -30.63 -0.26 7.63
CA ALA A 256 -29.53 -0.17 8.58
C ALA A 256 -29.95 0.59 9.87
N ALA A 257 -29.43 0.16 11.03
CA ALA A 257 -29.66 0.85 12.30
C ALA A 257 -29.19 2.32 12.26
N ASP A 258 -29.73 3.19 13.12
CA ASP A 258 -29.53 4.64 13.04
C ASP A 258 -28.07 5.10 13.22
N GLY A 259 -27.24 4.33 13.93
CA GLY A 259 -25.79 4.56 14.05
C GLY A 259 -24.93 3.95 12.94
N ALA A 260 -25.52 3.26 11.96
CA ALA A 260 -24.75 2.67 10.86
C ALA A 260 -24.29 3.74 9.85
N TYR A 261 -23.13 3.50 9.25
CA TYR A 261 -22.62 4.28 8.12
C TYR A 261 -21.80 3.38 7.18
N LEU A 262 -21.84 3.63 5.87
CA LEU A 262 -20.90 3.02 4.90
C LEU A 262 -19.82 4.01 4.46
N THR A 263 -20.22 5.25 4.25
CA THR A 263 -19.39 6.40 3.89
C THR A 263 -20.06 7.65 4.42
N TYR A 264 -19.30 8.70 4.73
CA TYR A 264 -19.85 9.91 5.33
C TYR A 264 -19.00 11.15 5.02
N ALA A 265 -19.61 12.31 5.20
CA ALA A 265 -18.94 13.61 5.22
C ALA A 265 -19.48 14.46 6.37
N TYR A 266 -18.58 15.10 7.11
CA TYR A 266 -18.96 16.04 8.16
C TYR A 266 -19.63 17.27 7.58
N VAL A 267 -20.62 17.76 8.31
CA VAL A 267 -21.27 19.04 8.05
C VAL A 267 -20.45 20.13 8.72
N GLU A 268 -19.84 21.01 7.92
CA GLU A 268 -19.13 22.18 8.44
C GLU A 268 -20.04 23.42 8.41
N ASN A 269 -20.14 24.11 9.54
CA ASN A 269 -20.83 25.39 9.62
C ASN A 269 -19.87 26.52 9.15
N LYS A 270 -20.10 27.05 7.94
CA LYS A 270 -19.29 28.14 7.35
C LYS A 270 -19.88 29.54 7.55
N GLY A 271 -20.88 29.72 8.42
CA GLY A 271 -21.53 31.00 8.70
C GLY A 271 -23.05 30.89 8.90
N ASP A 272 -23.68 32.04 9.15
CA ASP A 272 -25.03 32.24 9.70
C ASP A 272 -26.18 31.53 8.91
N GLY A 273 -26.31 30.21 9.05
CA GLY A 273 -27.54 29.47 8.75
C GLY A 273 -27.37 28.13 8.02
N GLY A 274 -27.42 27.04 8.79
CA GLY A 274 -28.13 25.76 8.58
C GLY A 274 -28.35 25.12 7.21
N GLN A 275 -27.50 25.38 6.20
CA GLN A 275 -27.54 24.69 4.91
C GLN A 275 -26.18 24.67 4.22
N GLY A 276 -25.95 23.68 3.37
CA GLY A 276 -24.68 23.54 2.65
C GLY A 276 -24.68 22.43 1.62
N ILE A 277 -23.49 22.17 1.09
CA ILE A 277 -23.22 21.05 0.19
C ILE A 277 -21.98 20.34 0.73
N VAL A 278 -22.06 19.03 0.84
CA VAL A 278 -20.90 18.16 1.09
C VAL A 278 -20.69 17.27 -0.12
N GLU A 279 -19.46 16.84 -0.35
CA GLU A 279 -19.10 15.92 -1.43
C GLU A 279 -18.32 14.75 -0.83
N PHE A 280 -18.72 13.53 -1.16
CA PHE A 280 -18.02 12.32 -0.74
C PHE A 280 -18.28 11.16 -1.72
N ALA A 281 -17.40 10.17 -1.74
CA ALA A 281 -17.45 9.04 -2.66
C ALA A 281 -18.55 8.04 -2.27
N MET A 282 -19.30 7.57 -3.27
CA MET A 282 -20.34 6.55 -3.12
C MET A 282 -19.75 5.15 -2.90
N PRO A 283 -20.46 4.23 -2.21
CA PRO A 283 -20.07 2.83 -2.07
C PRO A 283 -19.75 2.14 -3.41
N ALA A 284 -18.91 1.10 -3.36
CA ALA A 284 -18.49 0.33 -4.54
C ALA A 284 -19.52 -0.68 -5.07
N ALA A 285 -20.69 -0.76 -4.44
CA ALA A 285 -21.78 -1.65 -4.83
C ALA A 285 -23.00 -0.85 -5.29
N ALA A 286 -23.50 -1.16 -6.48
CA ALA A 286 -24.73 -0.58 -7.01
C ALA A 286 -25.94 -1.12 -6.23
N GLY A 287 -27.04 -0.35 -6.20
CA GLY A 287 -28.28 -0.77 -5.56
C GLY A 287 -29.01 0.34 -4.83
N SER A 288 -29.94 -0.04 -3.95
CA SER A 288 -30.74 0.88 -3.14
C SER A 288 -30.08 1.16 -1.80
N TYR A 289 -30.02 2.44 -1.46
CA TYR A 289 -29.41 3.00 -0.25
C TYR A 289 -30.31 4.10 0.33
N GLU A 290 -29.91 4.61 1.49
CA GLU A 290 -30.50 5.78 2.13
C GLU A 290 -29.39 6.80 2.45
N LEU A 291 -29.65 8.07 2.15
CA LEU A 291 -28.91 9.22 2.65
C LEU A 291 -29.52 9.67 3.98
N ARG A 292 -28.68 9.86 5.00
CA ARG A 292 -29.08 10.31 6.33
C ARG A 292 -28.37 11.59 6.73
N TYR A 293 -29.09 12.52 7.35
CA TYR A 293 -28.50 13.57 8.18
C TYR A 293 -28.47 13.09 9.62
N VAL A 294 -27.29 13.01 10.20
CA VAL A 294 -27.08 12.52 11.57
C VAL A 294 -26.53 13.66 12.42
N SER A 295 -27.19 13.89 13.55
CA SER A 295 -26.76 14.80 14.61
C SER A 295 -26.64 14.00 15.91
N PRO A 296 -25.45 13.50 16.26
CA PRO A 296 -25.27 12.57 17.39
C PRO A 296 -25.70 13.15 18.74
N GLY A 297 -25.64 14.47 18.92
CA GLY A 297 -26.01 15.14 20.17
C GLY A 297 -27.52 15.38 20.35
N ARG A 298 -28.36 14.80 19.49
CA ARG A 298 -29.82 14.99 19.50
C ARG A 298 -30.55 13.66 19.56
N GLU A 299 -31.77 13.72 20.08
CA GLU A 299 -32.72 12.62 20.04
C GLU A 299 -34.00 13.04 19.28
N PRO A 300 -34.38 12.32 18.21
CA PRO A 300 -33.62 11.24 17.55
C PRO A 300 -32.35 11.78 16.84
N SER A 301 -31.30 10.95 16.77
CA SER A 301 -30.02 11.36 16.16
C SER A 301 -30.10 11.49 14.62
N VAL A 302 -31.00 10.75 13.97
CA VAL A 302 -31.25 10.86 12.54
C VAL A 302 -32.37 11.87 12.28
N LEU A 303 -32.01 13.06 11.78
CA LEU A 303 -32.95 14.16 11.56
C LEU A 303 -33.60 14.15 10.17
N ALA A 304 -33.00 13.48 9.18
CA ALA A 304 -33.53 13.37 7.84
C ALA A 304 -33.08 12.07 7.15
N ARG A 305 -33.97 11.52 6.30
CA ARG A 305 -33.75 10.30 5.51
C ARG A 305 -34.23 10.53 4.08
N THR A 306 -33.44 10.12 3.10
CA THR A 306 -33.80 10.20 1.68
C THR A 306 -33.31 8.96 0.94
N THR A 307 -34.18 8.29 0.18
CA THR A 307 -33.78 7.14 -0.64
C THR A 307 -32.78 7.55 -1.72
N LEU A 308 -31.75 6.73 -1.92
CA LEU A 308 -30.71 6.92 -2.94
C LEU A 308 -30.54 5.63 -3.75
N THR A 309 -30.64 5.73 -5.08
CA THR A 309 -30.23 4.64 -5.98
C THR A 309 -28.83 4.93 -6.48
N ILE A 310 -27.92 3.98 -6.29
CA ILE A 310 -26.55 4.06 -6.80
C ILE A 310 -26.46 3.17 -8.02
N ASP A 311 -26.25 3.80 -9.18
CA ASP A 311 -26.06 3.11 -10.44
C ASP A 311 -24.66 2.50 -10.52
N ASP A 312 -24.56 1.45 -11.34
CA ASP A 312 -23.27 0.87 -11.68
C ASP A 312 -22.44 1.83 -12.54
N SER A 313 -21.13 1.59 -12.62
CA SER A 313 -20.23 2.34 -13.50
C SER A 313 -19.78 1.43 -14.63
N GLU A 314 -19.99 1.86 -15.88
CA GLU A 314 -19.41 1.17 -17.03
C GLU A 314 -17.92 1.52 -17.12
N ALA A 315 -17.06 0.61 -16.65
CA ALA A 315 -15.63 0.74 -16.91
C ALA A 315 -15.30 0.21 -18.31
N GLN A 316 -14.26 0.79 -18.92
CA GLN A 316 -13.78 0.38 -20.23
C GLN A 316 -12.26 0.22 -20.23
N ILE A 317 -11.77 -0.75 -21.00
CA ILE A 317 -10.33 -1.00 -21.18
C ILE A 317 -10.02 -1.03 -22.68
N GLU A 318 -9.19 -0.10 -23.12
CA GLU A 318 -8.59 -0.06 -24.44
C GLU A 318 -7.13 -0.51 -24.36
N ALA A 319 -6.78 -1.56 -25.08
CA ALA A 319 -5.43 -2.13 -25.18
C ALA A 319 -5.27 -2.82 -26.56
N PRO A 320 -4.07 -3.28 -26.95
CA PRO A 320 -3.93 -4.21 -28.07
C PRO A 320 -4.67 -5.54 -27.82
N ALA A 321 -5.11 -6.22 -28.88
CA ALA A 321 -5.73 -7.55 -28.78
C ALA A 321 -4.70 -8.67 -28.52
N SER A 322 -3.45 -8.44 -28.91
CA SER A 322 -2.32 -9.29 -28.58
C SER A 322 -1.07 -8.47 -28.31
N ALA A 323 -0.13 -9.05 -27.57
CA ALA A 323 1.15 -8.45 -27.26
C ALA A 323 2.23 -9.51 -27.04
N LYS A 324 3.48 -9.15 -27.29
CA LYS A 324 4.62 -10.05 -27.14
C LYS A 324 5.06 -10.12 -25.68
N VAL A 325 5.46 -11.31 -25.23
CA VAL A 325 6.02 -11.53 -23.88
C VAL A 325 7.08 -10.48 -23.52
N GLY A 326 7.04 -9.94 -22.30
CA GLY A 326 8.02 -8.98 -21.78
C GLY A 326 8.02 -7.59 -22.42
N SER A 327 7.25 -7.36 -23.49
CA SER A 327 7.08 -6.03 -24.07
C SER A 327 6.26 -5.11 -23.16
N LYS A 328 6.31 -3.80 -23.40
CA LYS A 328 5.42 -2.83 -22.74
C LYS A 328 4.26 -2.47 -23.66
N ILE A 329 3.05 -2.44 -23.11
CA ILE A 329 1.84 -2.03 -23.83
C ILE A 329 1.20 -0.80 -23.18
N ARG A 330 0.64 0.07 -24.03
CA ARG A 330 -0.24 1.15 -23.59
C ARG A 330 -1.64 0.61 -23.35
N VAL A 331 -2.15 0.84 -22.15
CA VAL A 331 -3.51 0.51 -21.73
C VAL A 331 -4.21 1.80 -21.34
N VAL A 332 -5.34 2.09 -21.97
CA VAL A 332 -6.20 3.21 -21.58
C VAL A 332 -7.41 2.64 -20.87
N ALA A 333 -7.61 3.04 -19.62
CA ALA A 333 -8.74 2.60 -18.81
C ALA A 333 -9.63 3.79 -18.48
N GLN A 334 -10.94 3.60 -18.58
CA GLN A 334 -11.96 4.55 -18.12
C GLN A 334 -12.74 3.90 -17.00
N GLY A 335 -12.87 4.57 -15.86
CA GLY A 335 -13.53 4.02 -14.69
C GLY A 335 -13.18 4.79 -13.42
N PRO A 336 -13.77 4.38 -12.28
CA PRO A 336 -13.64 5.12 -11.03
C PRO A 336 -12.29 4.94 -10.32
N VAL A 337 -11.81 6.01 -9.69
CA VAL A 337 -10.49 6.04 -9.02
C VAL A 337 -10.64 5.75 -7.53
N GLY A 338 -9.83 4.83 -7.01
CA GLY A 338 -9.74 4.48 -5.59
C GLY A 338 -8.33 4.00 -5.27
N GLY A 339 -7.85 4.27 -4.05
CA GLY A 339 -6.46 4.02 -3.66
C GLY A 339 -6.05 2.54 -3.75
N SER A 340 -7.02 1.62 -3.71
CA SER A 340 -6.78 0.18 -3.80
C SER A 340 -7.22 -0.44 -5.14
N HIS A 341 -7.84 0.32 -6.04
CA HIS A 341 -8.23 -0.18 -7.37
C HIS A 341 -7.00 -0.49 -8.24
N TRP A 342 -7.12 -1.44 -9.14
CA TRP A 342 -6.02 -1.80 -10.05
C TRP A 342 -6.50 -2.23 -11.43
N ILE A 343 -5.62 -1.99 -12.42
CA ILE A 343 -5.73 -2.46 -13.80
C ILE A 343 -4.54 -3.36 -14.09
N GLY A 344 -4.76 -4.61 -14.49
CA GLY A 344 -3.65 -5.54 -14.69
C GLY A 344 -4.02 -6.84 -15.37
N PHE A 345 -3.00 -7.66 -15.61
CA PHE A 345 -3.14 -8.98 -16.20
C PHE A 345 -3.63 -10.02 -15.17
N ALA A 346 -4.51 -10.90 -15.62
CA ALA A 346 -4.90 -12.13 -14.94
C ALA A 346 -4.95 -13.29 -15.96
N ALA A 347 -4.68 -14.51 -15.51
CA ALA A 347 -4.86 -15.68 -16.36
C ALA A 347 -6.34 -15.82 -16.77
N ALA A 348 -6.61 -16.24 -18.01
CA ALA A 348 -7.98 -16.41 -18.50
C ALA A 348 -8.77 -17.37 -17.58
N GLY A 349 -9.97 -16.94 -17.15
CA GLY A 349 -10.83 -17.72 -16.25
C GLY A 349 -10.39 -17.76 -14.78
N ALA A 350 -9.35 -17.02 -14.37
CA ALA A 350 -8.95 -16.96 -12.98
C ALA A 350 -10.00 -16.25 -12.09
N GLY A 351 -10.05 -16.58 -10.79
CA GLY A 351 -10.95 -15.94 -9.82
C GLY A 351 -10.76 -14.42 -9.76
N VAL A 352 -11.76 -13.69 -9.26
CA VAL A 352 -11.83 -12.21 -9.37
C VAL A 352 -10.61 -11.49 -8.79
N GLY A 353 -10.09 -11.94 -7.64
CA GLY A 353 -8.90 -11.37 -6.99
C GLY A 353 -7.56 -11.82 -7.57
N ALA A 354 -7.53 -12.72 -8.56
CA ALA A 354 -6.29 -13.20 -9.15
C ALA A 354 -5.67 -12.15 -10.09
N TYR A 355 -4.37 -11.92 -9.93
CA TYR A 355 -3.57 -11.04 -10.78
C TYR A 355 -2.17 -11.63 -10.97
N VAL A 356 -1.47 -11.19 -12.02
CA VAL A 356 -0.06 -11.54 -12.24
C VAL A 356 0.80 -10.47 -11.56
N ASN A 357 1.58 -10.89 -10.56
CA ASN A 357 2.38 -9.97 -9.75
C ASN A 357 3.38 -9.16 -10.61
N GLY A 358 3.44 -7.85 -10.40
CA GLY A 358 4.27 -6.94 -11.21
C GLY A 358 3.70 -6.54 -12.58
N HIS A 359 2.52 -7.05 -12.97
CA HIS A 359 1.86 -6.76 -14.25
C HIS A 359 0.53 -6.01 -14.07
N TYR A 360 0.50 -5.04 -13.16
CA TYR A 360 -0.65 -4.19 -12.89
C TYR A 360 -0.21 -2.75 -12.56
N ALA A 361 -1.14 -1.81 -12.67
CA ALA A 361 -0.97 -0.42 -12.25
C ALA A 361 -2.25 0.10 -11.59
N ARG A 362 -2.13 1.17 -10.80
CA ARG A 362 -3.27 1.86 -10.20
C ARG A 362 -3.83 2.91 -11.18
N PRO A 363 -5.16 3.13 -11.22
CA PRO A 363 -5.72 4.23 -11.98
C PRO A 363 -5.25 5.57 -11.41
N THR A 364 -4.89 6.49 -12.28
CA THR A 364 -4.40 7.85 -11.94
C THR A 364 -5.49 8.92 -12.05
N GLY A 365 -6.60 8.57 -12.71
CA GLY A 365 -7.72 9.46 -12.97
C GLY A 365 -8.91 8.72 -13.59
N PRO A 366 -10.08 9.39 -13.76
CA PRO A 366 -11.26 8.80 -14.39
C PRO A 366 -11.00 8.22 -15.79
N ARG A 367 -10.04 8.81 -16.50
CA ARG A 367 -9.38 8.25 -17.68
C ARG A 367 -7.89 8.13 -17.36
N SER A 368 -7.40 6.90 -17.29
CA SER A 368 -6.01 6.57 -16.98
C SER A 368 -5.30 6.04 -18.23
N GLU A 369 -4.14 6.60 -18.55
CA GLU A 369 -3.23 6.03 -19.54
C GLU A 369 -2.07 5.36 -18.80
N LEU A 370 -1.96 4.05 -18.95
CA LEU A 370 -1.07 3.19 -18.18
C LEU A 370 -0.12 2.45 -19.12
N GLU A 371 1.11 2.25 -18.68
CA GLU A 371 2.09 1.40 -19.36
C GLU A 371 2.25 0.12 -18.53
N LEU A 372 1.86 -1.03 -19.10
CA LEU A 372 1.97 -2.33 -18.44
C LEU A 372 2.99 -3.22 -19.14
N THR A 373 3.81 -3.91 -18.37
CA THR A 373 4.70 -4.96 -18.87
C THR A 373 3.88 -6.24 -19.10
N VAL A 374 4.02 -6.86 -20.27
CA VAL A 374 3.33 -8.10 -20.64
C VAL A 374 3.96 -9.30 -19.91
N PRO A 375 3.16 -10.25 -19.36
CA PRO A 375 3.68 -11.46 -18.72
C PRO A 375 4.69 -12.24 -19.57
N ALA A 376 5.66 -12.88 -18.92
CA ALA A 376 6.72 -13.64 -19.59
C ALA A 376 6.25 -14.98 -20.16
N THR A 377 5.12 -15.51 -19.67
CA THR A 377 4.56 -16.79 -20.12
C THR A 377 3.51 -16.55 -21.22
N PRO A 378 3.71 -17.07 -22.45
CA PRO A 378 2.70 -17.01 -23.51
C PRO A 378 1.38 -17.67 -23.10
N GLY A 379 0.26 -17.17 -23.64
CA GLY A 379 -1.06 -17.74 -23.35
C GLY A 379 -2.21 -16.77 -23.49
N ASN A 380 -3.39 -17.20 -23.04
CA ASN A 380 -4.58 -16.36 -22.99
C ASN A 380 -4.69 -15.70 -21.60
N TYR A 381 -4.82 -14.37 -21.60
CA TYR A 381 -4.97 -13.57 -20.41
C TYR A 381 -6.18 -12.63 -20.56
N GLU A 382 -6.53 -11.99 -19.46
CA GLU A 382 -7.49 -10.91 -19.40
C GLU A 382 -6.82 -9.70 -18.74
N LEU A 383 -7.05 -8.52 -19.31
CA LEU A 383 -6.86 -7.25 -18.61
C LEU A 383 -8.11 -6.97 -17.81
N ARG A 384 -7.95 -6.75 -16.51
CA ARG A 384 -9.07 -6.51 -15.59
C ARG A 384 -8.96 -5.14 -14.96
N TYR A 385 -10.11 -4.48 -14.78
CA TYR A 385 -10.28 -3.33 -13.90
C TYR A 385 -11.00 -3.83 -12.65
N VAL A 386 -10.32 -3.80 -11.52
CA VAL A 386 -10.82 -4.37 -10.26
C VAL A 386 -11.00 -3.30 -9.20
N LEU A 387 -12.18 -3.29 -8.58
CA LEU A 387 -12.50 -2.54 -7.37
C LEU A 387 -12.15 -3.42 -6.17
N ASN A 388 -10.99 -3.17 -5.57
CA ASN A 388 -10.41 -4.07 -4.59
C ASN A 388 -11.17 -4.10 -3.27
N GLU A 389 -11.81 -3.00 -2.87
CA GLU A 389 -12.65 -2.93 -1.65
C GLU A 389 -13.87 -3.86 -1.71
N SER A 390 -14.28 -4.26 -2.91
CA SER A 390 -15.45 -5.11 -3.17
C SER A 390 -15.12 -6.43 -3.87
N GLU A 391 -13.82 -6.70 -4.09
CA GLU A 391 -13.32 -7.82 -4.90
C GLU A 391 -14.13 -8.01 -6.20
N ARG A 392 -14.33 -6.93 -6.96
CA ARG A 392 -15.21 -6.95 -8.14
C ARG A 392 -14.47 -6.53 -9.41
N VAL A 393 -14.59 -7.33 -10.47
CA VAL A 393 -14.19 -6.92 -11.83
C VAL A 393 -15.31 -6.08 -12.45
N ILE A 394 -15.02 -4.83 -12.78
CA ILE A 394 -15.99 -3.91 -13.42
C ILE A 394 -15.76 -3.73 -14.92
N ALA A 395 -14.57 -4.10 -15.41
CA ALA A 395 -14.29 -4.27 -16.82
C ALA A 395 -13.27 -5.38 -17.03
N SER A 396 -13.44 -6.18 -18.07
CA SER A 396 -12.47 -7.17 -18.48
C SER A 396 -12.30 -7.15 -19.99
N ARG A 397 -11.09 -7.35 -20.47
CA ARG A 397 -10.81 -7.47 -21.89
C ARG A 397 -9.81 -8.61 -22.15
N PRO A 398 -10.12 -9.56 -23.04
CA PRO A 398 -9.17 -10.62 -23.40
C PRO A 398 -7.96 -10.03 -24.13
N ILE A 399 -6.79 -10.60 -23.85
CA ILE A 399 -5.54 -10.31 -24.56
C ILE A 399 -4.76 -11.60 -24.76
N ARG A 400 -4.27 -11.82 -25.98
CA ARG A 400 -3.39 -12.95 -26.30
C ARG A 400 -1.94 -12.54 -26.08
N VAL A 401 -1.26 -13.18 -25.14
CA VAL A 401 0.18 -13.03 -24.95
C VAL A 401 0.89 -13.99 -25.90
N GLU A 402 1.52 -13.42 -26.92
CA GLU A 402 2.22 -14.16 -27.96
C GLU A 402 3.68 -14.32 -27.58
N ALA A 403 4.23 -15.51 -27.85
CA ALA A 403 5.68 -15.67 -27.85
C ALA A 403 6.25 -14.72 -28.90
N ASP A 404 7.30 -13.96 -28.54
CA ASP A 404 8.12 -13.37 -29.58
C ASP A 404 8.80 -14.55 -30.29
N SER A 405 8.65 -14.65 -31.62
CA SER A 405 9.15 -15.80 -32.38
C SER A 405 10.62 -15.98 -32.05
N SER A 406 10.94 -17.05 -31.30
CA SER A 406 12.30 -17.26 -30.85
C SER A 406 13.14 -17.61 -32.07
N TYR A 407 14.30 -16.98 -32.20
CA TYR A 407 15.26 -17.32 -33.25
C TYR A 407 16.68 -17.28 -32.69
N VAL A 408 17.55 -18.03 -33.36
CA VAL A 408 19.00 -17.96 -33.19
C VAL A 408 19.63 -17.97 -34.59
N ARG A 409 20.54 -17.03 -34.84
CA ARG A 409 21.19 -16.80 -36.12
C ARG A 409 22.67 -16.57 -35.92
N GLY A 410 23.47 -17.30 -36.68
CA GLY A 410 24.90 -17.21 -36.81
C GLY A 410 25.33 -17.73 -38.18
N PRO A 411 26.64 -17.75 -38.47
CA PRO A 411 27.18 -18.35 -39.67
C PRO A 411 26.88 -19.86 -39.71
N SER A 412 26.87 -20.43 -40.91
CA SER A 412 26.67 -21.88 -41.11
C SER A 412 27.92 -22.71 -40.79
N SER A 413 29.09 -22.09 -40.64
CA SER A 413 30.33 -22.76 -40.26
C SER A 413 31.28 -21.84 -39.48
N VAL A 414 32.09 -22.41 -38.61
CA VAL A 414 33.11 -21.71 -37.81
C VAL A 414 34.30 -22.64 -37.54
N MET A 415 35.51 -22.10 -37.40
CA MET A 415 36.67 -22.90 -37.01
C MET A 415 36.63 -23.25 -35.52
N ALA A 416 37.16 -24.42 -35.16
CA ALA A 416 37.31 -24.83 -33.79
C ALA A 416 38.07 -23.77 -32.96
N GLY A 417 37.50 -23.41 -31.81
CA GLY A 417 38.07 -22.41 -30.89
C GLY A 417 37.91 -20.94 -31.28
N ASP A 418 37.40 -20.64 -32.48
CA ASP A 418 37.14 -19.27 -32.96
C ASP A 418 35.90 -18.64 -32.27
N THR A 419 35.76 -17.32 -32.34
CA THR A 419 34.62 -16.60 -31.74
C THR A 419 33.60 -16.20 -32.79
N VAL A 420 32.34 -16.59 -32.59
CA VAL A 420 31.23 -16.28 -33.49
C VAL A 420 30.28 -15.24 -32.89
N THR A 421 29.80 -14.32 -33.73
CA THR A 421 28.68 -13.43 -33.38
C THR A 421 27.36 -14.14 -33.64
N VAL A 422 26.53 -14.26 -32.61
CA VAL A 422 25.22 -14.90 -32.63
C VAL A 422 24.14 -13.85 -32.32
N GLU A 423 23.20 -13.69 -33.23
CA GLU A 423 22.00 -12.89 -33.03
C GLU A 423 20.85 -13.79 -32.58
N ALA A 424 20.17 -13.42 -31.51
CA ALA A 424 19.07 -14.19 -30.98
C ALA A 424 17.94 -13.29 -30.49
N ALA A 425 16.71 -13.79 -30.56
CA ALA A 425 15.57 -13.21 -29.85
C ALA A 425 14.77 -14.30 -29.16
N GLY A 426 14.22 -13.99 -27.98
CA GLY A 426 13.44 -14.92 -27.18
C GLY A 426 13.22 -14.43 -25.73
N PRO A 427 12.49 -15.20 -24.91
CA PRO A 427 12.20 -14.85 -23.51
C PRO A 427 13.45 -14.73 -22.62
N VAL A 428 13.53 -13.71 -21.77
CA VAL A 428 14.71 -13.45 -20.92
C VAL A 428 14.53 -14.02 -19.52
N SER A 429 15.50 -14.79 -19.06
CA SER A 429 15.62 -15.31 -17.70
C SER A 429 17.10 -15.62 -17.43
N ASP A 430 17.55 -15.49 -16.17
CA ASP A 430 18.92 -15.85 -15.76
C ASP A 430 19.19 -17.35 -15.90
N SER A 431 18.13 -18.15 -16.05
CA SER A 431 18.18 -19.60 -16.27
C SER A 431 18.38 -19.98 -17.75
N HIS A 432 18.05 -19.10 -18.71
CA HIS A 432 18.10 -19.37 -20.15
C HIS A 432 19.51 -19.23 -20.72
N TRP A 433 19.82 -19.94 -21.80
CA TRP A 433 21.14 -19.85 -22.44
C TRP A 433 21.07 -19.95 -23.96
N ILE A 434 22.06 -19.34 -24.61
CA ILE A 434 22.27 -19.37 -26.05
C ILE A 434 23.68 -19.91 -26.30
N GLY A 435 23.84 -20.95 -27.11
CA GLY A 435 25.16 -21.57 -27.28
C GLY A 435 25.19 -22.80 -28.18
N PHE A 436 26.36 -23.44 -28.24
CA PHE A 436 26.58 -24.65 -29.02
C PHE A 436 26.11 -25.90 -28.28
N ALA A 437 25.48 -26.81 -29.01
CA ALA A 437 25.20 -28.18 -28.60
C ALA A 437 25.57 -29.16 -29.72
N PRO A 438 26.03 -30.39 -29.42
CA PRO A 438 26.28 -31.39 -30.46
C PRO A 438 25.00 -31.67 -31.27
N ALA A 439 25.12 -31.82 -32.59
CA ALA A 439 23.95 -32.06 -33.44
C ALA A 439 23.21 -33.35 -33.03
N GLY A 440 21.89 -33.27 -32.90
CA GLY A 440 21.04 -34.40 -32.51
C GLY A 440 21.15 -34.84 -31.05
N SER A 441 21.88 -34.08 -30.21
CA SER A 441 21.93 -34.32 -28.77
C SER A 441 20.62 -33.94 -28.06
N ASP A 442 20.43 -34.47 -26.84
CA ASP A 442 19.30 -34.15 -25.97
C ASP A 442 19.13 -32.64 -25.77
N LYS A 443 17.89 -32.19 -25.50
CA LYS A 443 17.54 -30.76 -25.43
C LYS A 443 18.38 -29.97 -24.41
N ALA A 444 18.74 -30.60 -23.28
CA ALA A 444 19.54 -29.99 -22.23
C ALA A 444 21.06 -30.04 -22.47
N ALA A 445 21.53 -30.72 -23.53
CA ALA A 445 22.95 -30.82 -23.82
C ALA A 445 23.53 -29.46 -24.26
N TYR A 446 24.70 -29.13 -23.74
CA TYR A 446 25.45 -27.92 -24.07
C TYR A 446 26.95 -28.21 -24.08
N VAL A 447 27.71 -27.37 -24.78
CA VAL A 447 29.18 -27.42 -24.73
C VAL A 447 29.68 -26.42 -23.69
N ASN A 448 30.41 -26.92 -22.69
CA ASN A 448 30.97 -26.07 -21.64
C ASN A 448 31.93 -25.01 -22.22
N GLY A 449 31.75 -23.75 -21.83
CA GLY A 449 32.53 -22.62 -22.35
C GLY A 449 32.09 -22.10 -23.73
N SER A 450 31.05 -22.70 -24.34
CA SER A 450 30.51 -22.32 -25.65
C SER A 450 29.05 -21.88 -25.58
N TYR A 451 28.70 -21.13 -24.54
CA TYR A 451 27.37 -20.55 -24.35
C TYR A 451 27.45 -19.19 -23.65
N ALA A 452 26.37 -18.42 -23.75
CA ALA A 452 26.18 -17.15 -23.06
C ALA A 452 24.71 -17.00 -22.61
N ARG A 453 24.46 -16.05 -21.71
CA ARG A 453 23.10 -15.71 -21.25
C ARG A 453 22.49 -14.64 -22.17
N PRO A 454 21.18 -14.67 -22.44
CA PRO A 454 20.52 -13.56 -23.14
C PRO A 454 20.59 -12.29 -22.28
N THR A 455 20.92 -11.15 -22.89
CA THR A 455 21.04 -9.85 -22.21
C THR A 455 19.77 -9.00 -22.32
N GLY A 456 18.80 -9.45 -23.11
CA GLY A 456 17.56 -8.76 -23.42
C GLY A 456 16.70 -9.60 -24.37
N SER A 457 15.49 -9.14 -24.68
CA SER A 457 14.55 -9.84 -25.59
C SER A 457 15.13 -10.05 -26.99
N THR A 458 16.06 -9.17 -27.39
CA THR A 458 17.02 -9.37 -28.47
C THR A 458 18.44 -9.31 -27.88
N SER A 459 19.33 -10.18 -28.36
CA SER A 459 20.71 -10.28 -27.91
C SER A 459 21.65 -10.48 -29.10
N THR A 460 22.78 -9.77 -29.09
CA THR A 460 23.91 -10.03 -29.98
C THR A 460 25.07 -10.48 -29.11
N LEU A 461 25.43 -11.76 -29.19
CA LEU A 461 26.35 -12.42 -28.29
C LEU A 461 27.60 -12.88 -29.03
N ARG A 462 28.75 -12.82 -28.36
CA ARG A 462 30.01 -13.42 -28.85
C ARG A 462 30.24 -14.72 -28.12
N ILE A 463 30.26 -15.83 -28.84
CA ILE A 463 30.34 -17.18 -28.27
C ILE A 463 31.52 -17.91 -28.89
N ARG A 464 32.34 -18.57 -28.06
CA ARG A 464 33.47 -19.37 -28.52
C ARG A 464 32.97 -20.70 -29.09
N ALA A 465 33.40 -21.04 -30.30
CA ALA A 465 33.14 -22.33 -30.90
C ALA A 465 33.85 -23.47 -30.12
N PRO A 466 33.25 -24.66 -30.04
CA PRO A 466 33.87 -25.85 -29.48
C PRO A 466 35.25 -26.15 -30.11
N LEU A 467 36.14 -26.79 -29.34
CA LEU A 467 37.47 -27.21 -29.84
C LEU A 467 37.42 -28.50 -30.67
N ALA A 468 36.39 -29.33 -30.47
CA ALA A 468 36.18 -30.53 -31.24
C ALA A 468 35.45 -30.20 -32.55
N GLU A 469 36.02 -30.59 -33.68
CA GLU A 469 35.35 -30.49 -34.98
C GLU A 469 34.12 -31.41 -35.05
N GLY A 470 33.14 -31.03 -35.87
CA GLY A 470 31.91 -31.81 -36.04
C GLY A 470 30.69 -30.95 -36.39
N ASP A 471 29.54 -31.61 -36.44
CA ASP A 471 28.25 -30.96 -36.65
C ASP A 471 27.62 -30.58 -35.29
N TYR A 472 27.20 -29.32 -35.19
CA TYR A 472 26.61 -28.73 -33.99
C TYR A 472 25.32 -27.97 -34.34
N GLU A 473 24.63 -27.53 -33.31
CA GLU A 473 23.52 -26.59 -33.39
C GLU A 473 23.79 -25.41 -32.47
N LEU A 474 23.54 -24.19 -32.95
CA LEU A 474 23.29 -23.04 -32.09
C LEU A 474 21.87 -23.19 -31.54
N ARG A 475 21.71 -23.16 -30.23
CA ARG A 475 20.41 -23.31 -29.56
C ARG A 475 20.09 -22.10 -28.70
N TYR A 476 18.81 -21.72 -28.65
CA TYR A 476 18.22 -20.92 -27.59
C TYR A 476 17.43 -21.87 -26.70
N VAL A 477 17.86 -22.09 -25.45
CA VAL A 477 17.24 -23.05 -24.54
C VAL A 477 16.57 -22.35 -23.37
N LEU A 478 15.31 -22.72 -23.15
CA LEU A 478 14.51 -22.32 -22.00
C LEU A 478 14.62 -23.43 -20.95
N LEU A 479 15.33 -23.16 -19.86
CA LEU A 479 15.57 -24.15 -18.81
C LEU A 479 14.27 -24.53 -18.08
N GLU A 480 13.30 -23.63 -18.09
CA GLU A 480 11.93 -23.84 -17.64
C GLU A 480 11.22 -24.82 -18.59
N GLY A 481 11.35 -26.12 -18.34
CA GLY A 481 10.75 -27.18 -19.15
C GLY A 481 11.69 -27.86 -20.16
N GLU A 482 12.99 -27.57 -20.11
CA GLU A 482 14.03 -28.16 -20.97
C GLU A 482 13.73 -28.06 -22.48
N ASP A 483 13.19 -26.91 -22.93
CA ASP A 483 12.76 -26.76 -24.32
C ASP A 483 13.74 -25.95 -25.16
N VAL A 484 13.89 -26.36 -26.43
CA VAL A 484 14.71 -25.65 -27.41
C VAL A 484 13.80 -24.69 -28.15
N ALA A 485 13.81 -23.42 -27.75
CA ALA A 485 12.96 -22.38 -28.33
C ALA A 485 13.33 -22.04 -29.78
N ALA A 486 14.62 -22.14 -30.12
CA ALA A 486 15.11 -22.00 -31.48
C ALA A 486 16.41 -22.76 -31.68
N SER A 487 16.66 -23.24 -32.90
CA SER A 487 17.94 -23.82 -33.28
C SER A 487 18.37 -23.42 -34.69
N GLN A 488 19.67 -23.43 -34.92
CA GLN A 488 20.28 -23.31 -36.24
C GLN A 488 21.46 -24.28 -36.36
N PRO A 489 21.54 -25.12 -37.40
CA PRO A 489 22.71 -25.95 -37.66
C PRO A 489 23.97 -25.12 -37.92
N ILE A 490 25.10 -25.55 -37.36
CA ILE A 490 26.42 -24.94 -37.58
C ILE A 490 27.49 -26.03 -37.63
N ARG A 491 28.41 -25.94 -38.59
CA ARG A 491 29.54 -26.87 -38.70
C ARG A 491 30.81 -26.29 -38.08
N VAL A 492 31.39 -27.01 -37.13
CA VAL A 492 32.71 -26.67 -36.57
C VAL A 492 33.78 -27.40 -37.36
N THR A 493 34.63 -26.64 -38.07
CA THR A 493 35.74 -27.18 -38.87
C THR A 493 37.03 -27.24 -38.04
N ALA A 494 37.99 -28.09 -38.42
CA ALA A 494 39.33 -28.08 -37.83
C ALA A 494 39.93 -26.66 -37.76
N ALA A 495 40.64 -26.37 -36.67
CA ALA A 495 41.42 -25.14 -36.53
C ALA A 495 42.54 -25.14 -37.58
N GLN A 496 42.53 -24.14 -38.46
CA GLN A 496 43.57 -23.94 -39.47
C GLN A 496 44.00 -22.48 -39.44
N ALA A 497 45.29 -22.21 -39.60
CA ALA A 497 45.78 -20.85 -39.76
C ALA A 497 46.70 -20.72 -40.97
N THR A 498 46.64 -19.58 -41.64
CA THR A 498 47.57 -19.17 -42.67
C THR A 498 48.24 -17.88 -42.26
N VAL A 499 49.53 -17.76 -42.57
CA VAL A 499 50.33 -16.54 -42.37
C VAL A 499 51.04 -16.24 -43.68
N SER A 500 50.94 -15.01 -44.13
CA SER A 500 51.64 -14.50 -45.31
C SER A 500 52.37 -13.22 -44.96
N ALA A 501 53.66 -13.19 -45.27
CA ALA A 501 54.57 -12.11 -44.94
C ALA A 501 55.71 -12.03 -45.97
N PRO A 502 56.44 -10.92 -46.06
CA PRO A 502 57.66 -10.84 -46.86
C PRO A 502 58.67 -11.91 -46.42
N THR A 503 59.38 -12.51 -47.38
CA THR A 503 60.43 -13.50 -47.08
C THR A 503 61.71 -12.87 -46.54
N SER A 504 61.89 -11.55 -46.72
CA SER A 504 63.03 -10.79 -46.21
C SER A 504 62.61 -9.36 -45.85
N VAL A 505 63.17 -8.83 -44.77
CA VAL A 505 62.95 -7.45 -44.29
C VAL A 505 64.26 -6.88 -43.75
N ALA A 506 64.41 -5.55 -43.78
CA ALA A 506 65.58 -4.91 -43.16
C ALA A 506 65.44 -4.87 -41.63
N ALA A 507 66.56 -5.01 -40.92
CA ALA A 507 66.60 -4.94 -39.45
C ALA A 507 65.93 -3.67 -38.91
N GLY A 508 65.14 -3.83 -37.84
CA GLY A 508 64.42 -2.74 -37.18
C GLY A 508 63.30 -2.07 -38.02
N LYS A 509 62.91 -2.62 -39.18
CA LYS A 509 61.81 -2.08 -39.99
C LYS A 509 60.49 -2.79 -39.72
N SER A 510 59.41 -2.01 -39.71
CA SER A 510 58.05 -2.53 -39.66
C SER A 510 57.66 -3.14 -41.01
N PHE A 511 56.93 -4.25 -40.97
CA PHE A 511 56.40 -4.92 -42.15
C PHE A 511 55.00 -5.47 -41.85
N ARG A 512 54.20 -5.60 -42.91
CA ARG A 512 52.83 -6.09 -42.82
C ARG A 512 52.77 -7.61 -42.93
N VAL A 513 52.01 -8.23 -42.03
CA VAL A 513 51.70 -9.64 -42.04
C VAL A 513 50.20 -9.81 -42.21
N THR A 514 49.79 -10.62 -43.20
CA THR A 514 48.40 -11.03 -43.36
C THR A 514 48.18 -12.45 -42.84
N PHE A 515 47.00 -12.72 -42.29
CA PHE A 515 46.70 -13.99 -41.66
C PHE A 515 45.22 -14.37 -41.78
N SER A 516 44.95 -15.67 -41.70
CA SER A 516 43.63 -16.25 -41.45
C SER A 516 43.76 -17.30 -40.35
N GLY A 517 42.73 -17.49 -39.53
CA GLY A 517 42.71 -18.51 -38.49
C GLY A 517 41.80 -18.18 -37.30
N PRO A 518 41.74 -19.06 -36.29
CA PRO A 518 40.87 -18.90 -35.13
C PRO A 518 41.23 -17.67 -34.30
N ARG A 519 40.24 -16.86 -33.90
CA ARG A 519 40.42 -15.62 -33.17
C ARG A 519 39.84 -15.70 -31.76
N ASN A 520 40.66 -15.28 -30.81
CA ASN A 520 40.30 -15.08 -29.42
C ASN A 520 41.17 -13.95 -28.85
N SER A 521 40.76 -13.33 -27.74
CA SER A 521 41.50 -12.29 -27.04
C SER A 521 42.89 -12.73 -26.53
N SER A 522 43.14 -14.04 -26.44
CA SER A 522 44.44 -14.61 -26.05
C SER A 522 45.35 -15.00 -27.22
N HIS A 523 44.84 -15.01 -28.45
CA HIS A 523 45.59 -15.44 -29.63
C HIS A 523 46.43 -14.28 -30.18
N TRP A 524 47.62 -14.60 -30.68
CA TRP A 524 48.58 -13.59 -31.16
C TRP A 524 49.41 -14.10 -32.33
N ILE A 525 50.01 -13.16 -33.06
CA ILE A 525 50.97 -13.42 -34.13
C ILE A 525 52.25 -12.63 -33.85
N GLY A 526 53.42 -13.21 -34.08
CA GLY A 526 54.67 -12.54 -33.74
C GLY A 526 55.91 -13.15 -34.37
N VAL A 527 57.01 -12.39 -34.30
CA VAL A 527 58.35 -12.79 -34.74
C VAL A 527 59.05 -13.51 -33.59
N ILE A 528 59.39 -14.78 -33.85
CA ILE A 528 60.03 -15.69 -32.90
C ILE A 528 61.36 -16.20 -33.47
N PRO A 529 62.30 -16.67 -32.63
CA PRO A 529 63.51 -17.34 -33.11
C PRO A 529 63.17 -18.48 -34.09
N ALA A 530 63.98 -18.67 -35.13
CA ALA A 530 63.74 -19.73 -36.12
C ALA A 530 63.67 -21.10 -35.44
N GLY A 531 62.60 -21.86 -35.72
CA GLY A 531 62.34 -23.16 -35.09
C GLY A 531 61.78 -23.09 -33.67
N GLY A 532 61.57 -21.89 -33.10
CA GLY A 532 61.00 -21.71 -31.75
C GLY A 532 59.58 -22.27 -31.60
N ASP A 533 59.16 -22.51 -30.37
CA ASP A 533 57.84 -23.05 -30.01
C ASP A 533 56.83 -21.96 -29.62
N GLY A 534 57.22 -20.69 -29.72
CA GLY A 534 56.41 -19.54 -29.35
C GLY A 534 56.57 -19.08 -27.90
N SER A 535 57.45 -19.69 -27.09
CA SER A 535 57.73 -19.21 -25.73
C SER A 535 58.58 -17.93 -25.70
N GLU A 536 59.41 -17.72 -26.73
CA GLU A 536 60.23 -16.54 -26.92
C GLU A 536 59.80 -15.77 -28.15
N TYR A 537 59.65 -14.45 -28.01
CA TYR A 537 59.29 -13.55 -29.10
C TYR A 537 60.10 -12.26 -29.04
N ARG A 538 60.24 -11.59 -30.17
CA ARG A 538 60.86 -10.26 -30.28
C ARG A 538 59.82 -9.17 -30.52
N SER A 539 58.84 -9.47 -31.36
CA SER A 539 57.77 -8.57 -31.77
C SER A 539 56.49 -9.39 -31.88
N TRP A 540 55.37 -8.87 -31.42
CA TRP A 540 54.10 -9.60 -31.40
C TRP A 540 52.92 -8.64 -31.41
N SER A 541 51.77 -9.15 -31.84
CA SER A 541 50.51 -8.43 -31.79
C SER A 541 49.38 -9.41 -31.51
N TYR A 542 48.46 -9.03 -30.61
CA TYR A 542 47.20 -9.76 -30.45
C TYR A 542 46.39 -9.67 -31.75
N LEU A 543 45.64 -10.72 -32.05
CA LEU A 543 44.82 -10.73 -33.26
C LEU A 543 43.70 -9.68 -33.14
N PRO A 544 43.59 -8.74 -34.09
CA PRO A 544 42.52 -7.75 -34.08
C PRO A 544 41.15 -8.42 -34.23
N GLU A 545 40.13 -7.80 -33.61
CA GLU A 545 38.74 -8.29 -33.68
C GLU A 545 38.19 -8.28 -35.12
N ALA A 546 38.66 -7.36 -35.96
CA ALA A 546 38.33 -7.25 -37.38
C ALA A 546 39.59 -6.93 -38.21
N GLY A 547 39.60 -7.37 -39.47
CA GLY A 547 40.74 -7.23 -40.38
C GLY A 547 41.66 -8.45 -40.37
N ASP A 548 42.43 -8.63 -41.43
CA ASP A 548 43.25 -9.82 -41.73
C ASP A 548 44.75 -9.51 -41.76
N ALA A 549 45.15 -8.38 -41.18
CA ALA A 549 46.52 -7.90 -41.19
C ALA A 549 46.93 -7.26 -39.86
N VAL A 550 48.20 -7.42 -39.51
CA VAL A 550 48.89 -6.65 -38.47
C VAL A 550 50.23 -6.18 -39.01
N ASP A 551 50.73 -5.09 -38.44
CA ASP A 551 52.09 -4.63 -38.69
C ASP A 551 52.97 -5.13 -37.52
N LEU A 552 54.10 -5.76 -37.85
CA LEU A 552 55.09 -6.25 -36.89
C LEU A 552 56.45 -5.61 -37.18
N ASP A 553 57.25 -5.42 -36.15
CA ASP A 553 58.62 -4.93 -36.28
C ASP A 553 59.64 -6.07 -36.42
N ALA A 554 60.57 -5.91 -37.37
CA ALA A 554 61.70 -6.81 -37.53
C ALA A 554 62.70 -6.65 -36.37
N PRO A 555 63.30 -7.75 -35.87
CA PRO A 555 64.41 -7.69 -34.92
C PRO A 555 65.58 -6.82 -35.42
N GLU A 556 66.36 -6.26 -34.50
CA GLU A 556 67.62 -5.57 -34.80
C GLU A 556 68.74 -6.57 -35.19
N GLU A 557 68.62 -7.82 -34.72
CA GLU A 557 69.53 -8.91 -35.01
C GLU A 557 69.25 -9.51 -36.39
N THR A 558 70.23 -9.44 -37.29
CA THR A 558 70.16 -10.06 -38.61
C THR A 558 70.22 -11.58 -38.50
N GLY A 559 69.54 -12.28 -39.42
CA GLY A 559 69.50 -13.74 -39.43
C GLY A 559 68.13 -14.33 -39.75
N ALA A 560 67.99 -15.63 -39.49
CA ALA A 560 66.77 -16.38 -39.74
C ALA A 560 65.81 -16.28 -38.55
N TRP A 561 64.56 -15.93 -38.82
CA TRP A 561 63.46 -15.81 -37.87
C TRP A 561 62.21 -16.51 -38.41
N ASP A 562 61.24 -16.80 -37.55
CA ASP A 562 59.93 -17.28 -37.96
C ASP A 562 58.85 -16.26 -37.54
N ILE A 563 57.81 -16.12 -38.35
CA ILE A 563 56.56 -15.45 -37.98
C ILE A 563 55.57 -16.55 -37.63
N ALA A 564 55.17 -16.61 -36.36
CA ALA A 564 54.33 -17.66 -35.81
C ALA A 564 52.94 -17.13 -35.46
N TYR A 565 51.92 -17.93 -35.80
CA TYR A 565 50.54 -17.73 -35.37
C TYR A 565 50.26 -18.64 -34.17
N VAL A 566 49.93 -18.06 -33.02
CA VAL A 566 49.84 -18.76 -31.75
C VAL A 566 48.39 -18.78 -31.25
N VAL A 567 47.87 -19.98 -31.02
CA VAL A 567 46.52 -20.27 -30.52
C VAL A 567 46.65 -21.00 -29.20
N ASP A 568 46.00 -20.50 -28.14
CA ASP A 568 46.04 -21.08 -26.78
C ASP A 568 47.47 -21.44 -26.30
N GLY A 569 48.47 -20.63 -26.69
CA GLY A 569 49.88 -20.83 -26.31
C GLY A 569 50.68 -21.80 -27.17
N GLN A 570 50.11 -22.34 -28.26
CA GLN A 570 50.79 -23.24 -29.19
C GLN A 570 50.90 -22.64 -30.60
N VAL A 571 52.05 -22.83 -31.25
CA VAL A 571 52.25 -22.42 -32.66
C VAL A 571 51.39 -23.29 -33.57
N LEU A 572 50.33 -22.71 -34.13
CA LEU A 572 49.42 -23.38 -35.05
C LEU A 572 49.98 -23.40 -36.48
N THR A 573 50.67 -22.34 -36.90
CA THR A 573 51.41 -22.28 -38.17
C THR A 573 52.55 -21.28 -38.08
N ARG A 574 53.52 -21.38 -38.98
CA ARG A 574 54.64 -20.44 -39.09
C ARG A 574 55.08 -20.23 -40.54
N THR A 575 55.71 -19.10 -40.81
CA THR A 575 56.44 -18.83 -42.06
C THR A 575 57.81 -18.23 -41.76
N SER A 576 58.81 -18.54 -42.58
CA SER A 576 60.18 -18.06 -42.35
C SER A 576 60.39 -16.63 -42.84
N LEU A 577 61.24 -15.90 -42.12
CA LEU A 577 61.60 -14.50 -42.35
C LEU A 577 63.13 -14.34 -42.26
N GLN A 578 63.74 -13.73 -43.28
CA GLN A 578 65.15 -13.33 -43.21
C GLN A 578 65.27 -11.85 -42.85
N VAL A 579 66.03 -11.54 -41.81
CA VAL A 579 66.32 -10.16 -41.40
C VAL A 579 67.71 -9.77 -41.89
N GLN A 580 67.79 -8.71 -42.70
CA GLN A 580 69.00 -8.25 -43.39
C GLN A 580 69.51 -6.89 -42.93
#